data_AF-A0A7Y7PR21-F1
#
_entry.id   AF-A0A7Y7PR21-F1
#
_cell.length_a   1.000
_cell.length_b   1.000
_cell.length_c   1.000
_cell.angle_alpha   90.00
_cell.angle_beta   90.00
_cell.angle_gamma   90.00
#
_symmetry.space_group_name_H-M   'P 1'
#
loop_
_entity.id
_entity.type
_entity.pdbx_description
1 polymer ?
#
loop_
_entity_poly.entity_id
_entity_poly.type
_entity_poly.pdbx_seq_one_letter_code
_entity_poly.pdbx_strand_id
1 'polypeptide(L)'
;MIVNTRHTIPSHERRQLIVQQGQRCAYCHTMDKLTVDHRLARALGGTNARSNLHVLCKPHRPLPPGHPRQHAPAVRWASQQLHDHFPHLARGSVCAGFPLV
;
A
#
# COMPACT_ATOMS: atom_id res chain seq x y z
N MET A 1 31.14 6.69 14.46
CA MET A 1 31.11 5.80 13.28
C MET A 1 29.66 5.55 12.92
N ILE A 2 29.17 6.08 11.79
CA ILE A 2 27.79 5.80 11.33
C ILE A 2 27.85 4.57 10.44
N VAL A 3 27.55 3.40 11.01
CA VAL A 3 27.45 2.15 10.25
C VAL A 3 26.14 2.20 9.48
N ASN A 4 26.19 2.62 8.21
CA ASN A 4 25.06 2.55 7.28
C ASN A 4 24.94 1.11 6.77
N THR A 5 24.59 0.18 7.64
CA THR A 5 24.18 -1.15 7.22
C THR A 5 22.81 -1.01 6.59
N ARG A 6 22.74 -1.21 5.26
CA ARG A 6 21.49 -1.40 4.53
C ARG A 6 20.87 -2.74 4.95
N HIS A 7 20.50 -2.87 6.22
CA HIS A 7 19.91 -4.09 6.74
C HIS A 7 18.53 -4.26 6.13
N THR A 8 18.46 -5.21 5.21
CA THR A 8 17.21 -5.79 4.75
C THR A 8 16.60 -6.55 5.93
N ILE A 9 15.29 -6.39 6.16
CA ILE A 9 14.59 -7.16 7.20
C ILE A 9 14.74 -8.65 6.86
N PRO A 10 15.33 -9.47 7.75
CA PRO A 10 15.55 -10.88 7.48
C PRO A 10 14.22 -11.63 7.27
N SER A 11 14.26 -12.70 6.47
CA SER A 11 13.06 -13.43 6.05
C SER A 11 12.24 -13.98 7.22
N HIS A 12 12.90 -14.48 8.27
CA HIS A 12 12.25 -15.01 9.47
C HIS A 12 11.48 -13.91 10.21
N GLU A 13 12.07 -12.74 10.38
CA GLU A 13 11.46 -11.61 11.09
C GLU A 13 10.27 -11.05 10.30
N ARG A 14 10.40 -11.00 8.96
CA ARG A 14 9.29 -10.64 8.08
C ARG A 14 8.08 -11.56 8.27
N ARG A 15 8.32 -12.87 8.35
CA ARG A 15 7.26 -13.86 8.56
C ARG A 15 6.60 -13.68 9.94
N GLN A 16 7.40 -13.45 10.98
CA GLN A 16 6.89 -13.18 12.33
C GLN A 16 6.01 -11.93 12.37
N LEU A 17 6.42 -10.84 11.72
CA LEU A 17 5.62 -9.61 11.65
C LEU A 17 4.28 -9.82 10.93
N ILE A 18 4.28 -10.61 9.85
CA ILE A 18 3.04 -10.96 9.14
C ILE A 18 2.09 -11.73 10.06
N VAL A 19 2.59 -12.70 10.81
CA VAL A 19 1.77 -13.47 11.77
C VAL A 19 1.27 -12.58 12.91
N GLN A 20 2.13 -11.75 13.49
CA GLN A 20 1.80 -10.87 14.61
C GLN A 20 0.73 -9.82 14.27
N GLN A 21 0.73 -9.32 13.03
CA GLN A 21 -0.27 -8.35 12.57
C GLN A 21 -1.53 -9.01 11.98
N GLY A 22 -1.75 -10.30 12.26
CA GLY A 22 -2.99 -11.01 11.90
C GLY A 22 -3.05 -11.47 10.45
N GLN A 23 -1.92 -11.54 9.75
CA GLN A 23 -1.81 -12.02 8.36
C GLN A 23 -2.77 -11.31 7.40
N ARG A 24 -2.96 -10.00 7.61
CA ARG A 24 -3.87 -9.17 6.81
C ARG A 24 -3.21 -7.85 6.46
N CYS A 25 -3.56 -7.30 5.31
CA CYS A 25 -3.17 -5.95 4.93
C CYS A 25 -3.76 -4.93 5.92
N ALA A 26 -2.95 -3.99 6.38
CA ALA A 26 -3.40 -2.93 7.28
C ALA A 26 -4.45 -1.98 6.66
N TYR A 27 -4.50 -1.86 5.32
CA TYR A 27 -5.43 -0.97 4.62
C TYR A 27 -6.72 -1.65 4.14
N CYS A 28 -6.61 -2.79 3.46
CA CYS A 28 -7.78 -3.45 2.84
C CYS A 28 -8.09 -4.82 3.43
N HIS A 29 -7.35 -5.24 4.45
CA HIS A 29 -7.55 -6.51 5.15
C HIS A 29 -7.45 -7.80 4.32
N THR A 30 -7.04 -7.72 3.04
CA THR A 30 -6.74 -8.91 2.24
C THR A 30 -5.63 -9.74 2.87
N MET A 31 -5.67 -11.05 2.65
CA MET A 31 -4.62 -12.00 3.05
C MET A 31 -3.65 -12.29 1.90
N ASP A 32 -3.91 -11.76 0.71
CA ASP A 32 -3.14 -12.07 -0.49
C ASP A 32 -1.88 -11.21 -0.64
N LYS A 33 -0.79 -11.86 -1.05
CA LYS A 33 0.47 -11.23 -1.48
C LYS A 33 0.95 -10.15 -0.49
N LEU A 34 1.00 -10.53 0.78
CA LEU A 34 1.43 -9.66 1.88
C LEU A 34 2.94 -9.45 1.87
N THR A 35 3.32 -8.24 2.21
CA THR A 35 4.70 -7.76 2.32
C THR A 35 4.82 -6.87 3.54
N VAL A 36 6.02 -6.72 4.09
CA VAL A 36 6.29 -5.80 5.19
C VAL A 36 7.00 -4.59 4.63
N ASP A 37 6.44 -3.42 4.91
CA ASP A 37 6.96 -2.12 4.48
C ASP A 37 7.19 -1.20 5.68
N HIS A 38 7.90 -0.09 5.46
CA HIS A 38 8.14 0.92 6.47
C HIS A 38 7.03 1.99 6.45
N ARG A 39 6.55 2.40 7.63
CA ARG A 39 5.60 3.53 7.77
C ARG A 39 6.27 4.84 7.40
N LEU A 40 7.45 5.08 7.97
CA LEU A 40 8.37 6.14 7.54
C LEU A 40 9.45 5.50 6.68
N ALA A 41 9.56 5.94 5.43
CA ALA A 41 10.56 5.43 4.50
C ALA A 41 11.98 5.62 5.06
N ARG A 42 12.86 4.65 4.82
CA ARG A 42 14.27 4.73 5.23
C ARG A 42 15.00 5.95 4.69
N ALA A 43 14.68 6.36 3.46
CA ALA A 43 15.24 7.57 2.83
C ALA A 43 14.88 8.85 3.58
N LEU A 44 13.80 8.84 4.36
CA LEU A 44 13.32 9.94 5.20
C LEU A 44 13.70 9.75 6.68
N GLY A 45 14.65 8.87 6.99
CA GLY A 45 15.09 8.60 8.37
C GLY A 45 14.34 7.46 9.08
N GLY A 46 13.50 6.70 8.37
CA GLY A 46 12.83 5.53 8.92
C GLY A 46 13.79 4.42 9.37
N THR A 47 13.46 3.76 10.48
CA THR A 47 14.25 2.64 11.05
C THR A 47 13.60 1.28 10.77
N ASN A 48 14.33 0.19 11.00
CA ASN A 48 13.79 -1.18 10.97
C ASN A 48 13.07 -1.58 12.27
N ALA A 49 12.79 -0.63 13.17
CA ALA A 49 12.06 -0.92 14.39
C ALA A 49 10.67 -1.47 14.06
N ARG A 50 10.20 -2.47 14.81
CA ARG A 50 8.88 -3.09 14.59
C ARG A 50 7.72 -2.09 14.59
N SER A 51 7.84 -1.01 15.36
CA SER A 51 6.88 0.10 15.39
C SER A 51 6.79 0.88 14.07
N ASN A 52 7.88 0.90 13.29
CA ASN A 52 7.94 1.51 11.97
C ASN A 52 7.59 0.52 10.84
N LEU A 53 7.21 -0.73 11.15
CA LEU A 53 6.89 -1.75 10.16
C LEU A 53 5.40 -2.07 10.12
N HIS A 54 4.84 -2.26 8.93
CA HIS A 54 3.47 -2.70 8.75
C HIS A 54 3.30 -3.68 7.60
N VAL A 55 2.27 -4.51 7.69
CA VAL A 55 1.94 -5.53 6.69
C VAL A 55 0.98 -4.95 5.66
N LEU A 56 1.43 -4.91 4.41
CA LEU A 56 0.69 -4.41 3.26
C LEU A 56 0.66 -5.43 2.13
N CYS A 57 -0.46 -5.49 1.42
CA CYS A 57 -0.53 -6.23 0.16
C CYS A 57 0.16 -5.44 -0.97
N LYS A 58 0.58 -6.15 -2.01
CA LYS A 58 1.23 -5.60 -3.22
C LYS A 58 0.62 -4.31 -3.81
N PRO A 59 -0.72 -4.11 -3.91
CA PRO A 59 -1.27 -2.87 -4.46
C PRO A 59 -1.19 -1.66 -3.53
N HIS A 60 -1.11 -1.87 -2.21
CA HIS A 60 -1.12 -0.79 -1.22
C HIS A 60 0.26 -0.43 -0.70
N ARG A 61 1.28 -1.26 -0.96
CA ARG A 61 2.65 -0.91 -0.59
C ARG A 61 3.14 0.31 -1.39
N PRO A 62 3.89 1.23 -0.76
CA PRO A 62 4.55 2.32 -1.46
C PRO A 62 5.42 1.82 -2.61
N LEU A 63 5.49 2.60 -3.68
CA LEU A 63 6.44 2.34 -4.76
C LEU A 63 7.85 2.75 -4.31
N PRO A 64 8.90 2.04 -4.77
CA PRO A 64 10.26 2.46 -4.50
C PRO A 64 10.53 3.82 -5.18
N PRO A 65 11.40 4.66 -4.60
CA PRO A 65 11.81 5.91 -5.23
C PRO A 65 12.44 5.62 -6.60
N GLY A 66 12.08 6.43 -7.61
CA GLY A 66 12.49 6.23 -9.00
C GLY A 66 11.53 5.38 -9.85
N HIS A 67 10.44 4.85 -9.29
CA HIS A 67 9.49 4.03 -10.06
C HIS A 67 8.64 4.88 -11.03
N PRO A 68 8.54 4.56 -12.34
CA PRO A 68 7.85 5.42 -13.31
C PRO A 68 6.36 5.70 -12.99
N ARG A 69 5.68 4.77 -12.30
CA ARG A 69 4.29 4.99 -11.81
C ARG A 69 4.17 5.90 -10.59
N GLN A 70 5.27 6.33 -9.97
CA GLN A 70 5.24 7.25 -8.83
C GLN A 70 4.87 8.69 -9.25
N HIS A 71 5.07 9.04 -10.54
CA HIS A 71 4.69 10.32 -11.14
C HIS A 71 3.37 10.22 -11.93
N ALA A 72 2.68 9.07 -11.88
CA ALA A 72 1.34 9.03 -12.44
C ALA A 72 0.47 10.02 -11.65
N PRO A 73 -0.24 10.95 -12.32
CA PRO A 73 -1.16 11.84 -11.62
C PRO A 73 -2.12 10.99 -10.79
N ALA A 74 -2.52 11.49 -9.63
CA ALA A 74 -3.29 10.79 -8.60
C ALA A 74 -4.73 10.43 -9.04
N VAL A 75 -4.93 9.77 -10.19
CA VAL A 75 -6.24 9.39 -10.73
C VAL A 75 -6.87 8.21 -9.98
N ARG A 76 -6.33 7.80 -8.83
CA ARG A 76 -6.98 6.81 -7.95
C ARG A 76 -7.32 7.32 -6.55
N TRP A 77 -6.81 8.47 -6.14
CA TRP A 77 -7.13 9.07 -4.83
C TRP A 77 -8.21 10.15 -4.96
N ALA A 78 -8.39 10.74 -6.14
CA ALA A 78 -9.49 11.67 -6.41
C ALA A 78 -10.86 10.97 -6.59
N SER A 79 -10.90 9.67 -6.90
CA SER A 79 -12.17 8.96 -7.17
C SER A 79 -12.94 8.56 -5.91
N GLN A 80 -12.28 8.45 -4.75
CA GLN A 80 -12.97 8.16 -3.49
C GLN A 80 -13.60 9.43 -2.89
N GLN A 81 -12.96 10.60 -3.04
CA GLN A 81 -13.51 11.87 -2.53
C GLN A 81 -14.67 12.43 -3.37
N LEU A 82 -14.77 12.10 -4.66
CA LEU A 82 -15.90 12.54 -5.47
C LEU A 82 -17.19 11.75 -5.20
N HIS A 83 -17.09 10.50 -4.72
CA HIS A 83 -18.28 9.70 -4.39
C HIS A 83 -18.96 10.15 -3.09
N ASP A 84 -18.19 10.58 -2.09
CA ASP A 84 -18.74 10.99 -0.79
C ASP A 84 -19.27 12.43 -0.78
N HIS A 85 -18.87 13.29 -1.73
CA HIS A 85 -19.22 14.71 -1.72
C HIS A 85 -20.32 15.13 -2.71
N PHE A 86 -20.65 14.32 -3.72
CA PHE A 86 -21.69 14.64 -4.71
C PHE A 86 -22.55 13.41 -5.10
N PRO A 87 -23.44 12.92 -4.22
CA PRO A 87 -24.29 11.77 -4.53
C PRO A 87 -25.31 12.04 -5.66
N HIS A 88 -25.50 13.30 -6.06
CA HIS A 88 -26.49 13.70 -7.08
C HIS A 88 -25.93 13.70 -8.51
N LEU A 89 -24.61 13.76 -8.70
CA LEU A 89 -23.98 13.71 -10.03
C LEU A 89 -23.92 12.28 -10.61
N ALA A 90 -24.27 11.26 -9.82
CA ALA A 90 -24.36 9.87 -10.25
C ALA A 90 -25.70 9.52 -10.96
N ARG A 91 -26.58 10.50 -11.20
CA ARG A 91 -27.75 10.32 -12.09
C ARG A 91 -27.43 10.80 -13.50
N GLY A 92 -26.46 10.10 -14.10
CA GLY A 92 -26.00 10.31 -15.47
C GLY A 92 -25.53 9.00 -16.09
N SER A 93 -26.40 7.99 -16.04
CA SER A 93 -26.42 6.79 -16.89
C SER A 93 -25.50 6.84 -18.11
N VAL A 94 -24.48 5.97 -18.15
CA VAL A 94 -24.45 4.89 -19.15
C VAL A 94 -23.77 3.65 -18.54
N CYS A 95 -24.58 2.78 -17.94
CA CYS A 95 -24.27 1.36 -17.88
C CYS A 95 -24.66 0.76 -19.24
N ALA A 96 -23.70 0.48 -20.10
CA ALA A 96 -23.83 -0.46 -21.21
C ALA A 96 -22.40 -0.87 -21.58
N GLY A 97 -21.94 -2.10 -21.45
CA GLY A 97 -22.55 -3.35 -21.06
C GLY A 97 -21.48 -4.41 -21.36
N PHE A 98 -21.27 -5.33 -20.44
CA PHE A 98 -20.78 -6.67 -20.78
C PHE A 98 -21.73 -7.62 -20.04
N PRO A 99 -22.34 -8.60 -20.74
CA PRO A 99 -21.61 -9.86 -20.88
C PRO A 99 -21.80 -10.63 -22.21
N LEU A 100 -20.72 -11.33 -22.56
CA LEU A 100 -20.55 -12.71 -23.08
C LEU A 100 -21.66 -13.37 -23.93
N VAL A 101 -21.33 -13.69 -25.20
CA VAL A 101 -21.36 -15.02 -25.84
C VAL A 101 -20.22 -15.09 -26.86
#